data_AF-A0A0K1PSV4-F1
#
_entry.id   AF-A0A0K1PSV4-F1
#
_cell.length_a   1.000
_cell.length_b   1.000
_cell.length_c   1.000
_cell.angle_alpha   90.00
_cell.angle_beta   90.00
_cell.angle_gamma   90.00
#
_symmetry.space_group_name_H-M   'P 1'
#
loop_
_entity.id
_entity.type
_entity.pdbx_description
1 polymer ?
#
loop_
_entity_poly.entity_id
_entity_poly.type
_entity_poly.pdbx_seq_one_letter_code
_entity_poly.pdbx_strand_id
1 'polypeptide(L)'
;MAEYVLRLVFFAAVPFAVVVLASLVPMTGALVNIVLALGAFFFGELLQEHAQKRGWIGRVLRRQLAFEVYYRTRPPKPFLYYVFYPLLFPYWLVVPEARREAWLFKGYTIVTFVIVAVTGSIRYFTVYLPELGLKPFLVTFGIGLVIESLAVLMLLMPMTTSVVALHQKKQHKRLVALLAVGLVSGAVALGILAHRHRTFPSLETRERVAQRTLAVPSRAKKAQVEALRAAWKARKEKRWGREDDGTLSGPALEDARAALTKFYREDEASAFELWTTARKDKAPMMVLFAEGPRRGRPVFLGMQADGTLVEKPRDIPKAARAVMRTAGDLAGDL
;
A
#
# COMPACT_ATOMS: atom_id res chain seq x y z
N MET A 1 -30.58 -16.56 0.78
CA MET A 1 -29.34 -17.20 0.29
C MET A 1 -28.45 -16.23 -0.48
N ALA A 2 -28.98 -15.52 -1.49
CA ALA A 2 -28.22 -14.54 -2.29
C ALA A 2 -27.38 -13.54 -1.46
N GLU A 3 -27.97 -12.92 -0.44
CA GLU A 3 -27.26 -11.95 0.40
C GLU A 3 -26.07 -12.56 1.17
N TYR A 4 -26.15 -13.84 1.55
CA TYR A 4 -25.04 -14.52 2.22
C TYR A 4 -23.91 -14.86 1.24
N VAL A 5 -24.25 -15.28 0.02
CA VAL A 5 -23.26 -15.51 -1.05
C VAL A 5 -22.51 -14.21 -1.37
N LEU A 6 -23.22 -13.09 -1.45
CA LEU A 6 -22.61 -11.78 -1.71
C LEU A 6 -21.62 -11.38 -0.59
N ARG A 7 -21.97 -11.63 0.67
CA ARG A 7 -21.07 -11.43 1.81
C ARG A 7 -19.82 -12.31 1.71
N LEU A 8 -19.97 -13.58 1.34
CA LEU A 8 -18.83 -14.49 1.16
C LEU A 8 -17.89 -14.00 0.04
N VAL A 9 -18.43 -13.62 -1.11
CA VAL A 9 -17.65 -13.07 -2.23
C VAL A 9 -16.90 -11.81 -1.79
N PHE A 10 -17.57 -10.91 -1.07
CA PHE A 10 -16.93 -9.71 -0.54
C PHE A 10 -15.77 -10.04 0.42
N PHE A 11 -15.99 -10.89 1.42
CA PHE A 11 -14.93 -11.30 2.36
C PHE A 11 -13.79 -12.04 1.68
N ALA A 12 -14.07 -12.77 0.59
CA ALA A 12 -13.05 -13.44 -0.20
C ALA A 12 -12.21 -12.47 -1.03
N ALA A 13 -12.82 -11.44 -1.62
CA ALA A 13 -12.19 -10.52 -2.58
C ALA A 13 -11.52 -9.31 -1.92
N VAL A 14 -12.07 -8.81 -0.81
CA VAL A 14 -11.60 -7.60 -0.12
C VAL A 14 -10.10 -7.61 0.19
N PRO A 15 -9.51 -8.69 0.75
CA PRO A 15 -8.10 -8.67 1.07
C PRO A 15 -7.20 -8.45 -0.15
N PHE A 16 -7.58 -8.99 -1.31
CA PHE A 16 -6.87 -8.76 -2.56
C PHE A 16 -7.02 -7.30 -3.04
N ALA A 17 -8.23 -6.74 -2.94
CA ALA A 17 -8.44 -5.32 -3.25
C ALA A 17 -7.60 -4.41 -2.34
N VAL A 18 -7.45 -4.74 -1.06
CA VAL A 18 -6.56 -4.00 -0.14
C VAL A 18 -5.09 -4.13 -0.55
N VAL A 19 -4.63 -5.31 -0.99
CA VAL A 19 -3.26 -5.48 -1.49
C VAL A 19 -3.02 -4.65 -2.76
N VAL A 20 -3.99 -4.62 -3.69
CA VAL A 20 -3.92 -3.76 -4.89
C VAL A 20 -3.86 -2.29 -4.48
N LEU A 21 -4.75 -1.84 -3.58
CA LEU A 21 -4.74 -0.47 -3.07
C LEU A 21 -3.44 -0.13 -2.32
N ALA A 22 -2.87 -1.07 -1.57
CA ALA A 22 -1.61 -0.91 -0.85
C ALA A 22 -0.41 -0.73 -1.79
N SER A 23 -0.52 -1.17 -3.04
CA SER A 23 0.49 -0.90 -4.07
C SER A 23 0.45 0.55 -4.58
N LEU A 24 -0.70 1.21 -4.46
CA LEU A 24 -0.91 2.59 -4.89
C LEU A 24 -0.63 3.58 -3.76
N VAL A 25 -1.09 3.26 -2.55
CA VAL A 25 -1.12 4.15 -1.39
C VAL A 25 -0.64 3.38 -0.16
N PRO A 26 0.08 4.01 0.79
CA PRO A 26 0.42 3.37 2.06
C PRO A 26 -0.85 3.10 2.87
N MET A 27 -1.30 1.84 2.86
CA MET A 27 -2.52 1.39 3.52
C MET A 27 -2.26 0.80 4.91
N THR A 28 -1.14 1.17 5.56
CA THR A 28 -0.74 0.57 6.84
C THR A 28 -1.79 0.80 7.94
N GLY A 29 -2.37 2.00 8.03
CA GLY A 29 -3.40 2.30 9.03
C GLY A 29 -4.69 1.54 8.77
N ALA A 30 -5.13 1.43 7.51
CA ALA A 30 -6.29 0.64 7.12
C ALA A 30 -6.10 -0.84 7.45
N LEU A 31 -4.95 -1.43 7.10
CA LEU A 31 -4.62 -2.82 7.41
C LEU A 31 -4.63 -3.07 8.92
N VAL A 32 -3.96 -2.21 9.70
CA VAL A 32 -3.96 -2.32 11.16
C VAL A 32 -5.38 -2.21 11.72
N ASN A 33 -6.19 -1.27 11.24
CA ASN A 33 -7.57 -1.13 11.70
C ASN A 33 -8.46 -2.32 11.32
N ILE A 34 -8.27 -2.90 10.14
CA ILE A 34 -9.00 -4.10 9.70
C ILE A 34 -8.62 -5.28 10.60
N VAL A 35 -7.33 -5.49 10.85
CA VAL A 35 -6.84 -6.57 11.73
C VAL A 35 -7.36 -6.36 13.16
N LEU A 36 -7.29 -5.14 13.70
CA LEU A 36 -7.82 -4.82 15.02
C LEU A 36 -9.34 -5.01 15.08
N ALA A 37 -10.07 -4.63 14.03
CA ALA A 37 -11.51 -4.81 13.96
C ALA A 37 -11.88 -6.30 13.89
N LEU A 38 -11.28 -7.07 12.98
CA LEU A 38 -11.49 -8.52 12.86
C LEU A 38 -11.12 -9.24 14.15
N GLY A 39 -9.99 -8.89 14.75
CA GLY A 39 -9.58 -9.39 16.07
C GLY A 39 -10.62 -9.06 17.13
N ALA A 40 -11.03 -7.79 17.25
CA ALA A 40 -12.04 -7.38 18.22
C ALA A 40 -13.40 -8.06 18.00
N PHE A 41 -13.79 -8.38 16.76
CA PHE A 41 -15.01 -9.15 16.49
C PHE A 41 -14.85 -10.63 16.86
N PHE A 42 -13.72 -11.23 16.48
CA PHE A 42 -13.43 -12.63 16.78
C PHE A 42 -13.32 -12.88 18.29
N PHE A 43 -12.55 -12.04 18.99
CA PHE A 43 -12.45 -12.06 20.45
C PHE A 43 -13.76 -11.65 21.11
N GLY A 44 -14.53 -10.73 20.52
CA GLY A 44 -15.85 -10.34 21.01
C GLY A 44 -16.82 -11.52 21.08
N GLU A 45 -16.88 -12.35 20.04
CA GLU A 45 -17.73 -13.55 20.00
C GLU A 45 -17.22 -14.62 20.99
N LEU A 46 -15.90 -14.85 21.07
CA LEU A 46 -15.32 -15.85 21.98
C LEU A 46 -15.39 -15.44 23.46
N LEU A 47 -15.27 -14.14 23.75
CA LEU A 47 -15.19 -13.61 25.11
C LEU A 47 -16.52 -13.00 25.58
N GLN A 48 -17.60 -13.09 24.82
CA GLN A 48 -18.89 -12.49 25.19
C GLN A 48 -19.35 -12.95 26.59
N GLU A 49 -19.16 -14.22 26.91
CA GLU A 49 -19.47 -14.80 28.22
C GLU A 49 -18.54 -14.30 29.34
N HIS A 50 -17.28 -13.99 29.01
CA HIS A 50 -16.26 -13.55 29.97
C HIS A 50 -16.25 -12.02 30.17
N ALA A 51 -16.69 -11.26 29.16
CA ALA A 51 -16.70 -9.80 29.15
C ALA A 51 -17.63 -9.22 30.22
N GLN A 52 -18.71 -9.92 30.55
CA GLN A 52 -19.64 -9.50 31.61
C GLN A 52 -18.99 -9.45 33.00
N LYS A 53 -17.87 -10.16 33.21
CA LYS A 53 -17.18 -10.25 34.50
C LYS A 53 -16.09 -9.19 34.71
N ARG A 54 -15.60 -8.50 33.67
CA ARG A 54 -14.48 -7.54 33.78
C ARG A 54 -14.82 -6.17 33.18
N GLY A 55 -14.92 -5.15 34.05
CA GLY A 55 -15.37 -3.79 33.68
C GLY A 55 -14.53 -3.03 32.64
N TRP A 56 -13.25 -3.39 32.45
CA TRP A 56 -12.43 -2.78 31.40
C TRP A 56 -12.74 -3.35 30.00
N ILE A 57 -13.05 -4.65 29.90
CA ILE A 57 -13.47 -5.30 28.65
C ILE A 57 -14.81 -4.71 28.21
N GLY A 58 -15.73 -4.52 29.15
CA GLY A 58 -17.00 -3.83 28.91
C GLY A 58 -16.84 -2.41 28.34
N ARG A 59 -15.80 -1.65 28.73
CA ARG A 59 -15.52 -0.32 28.16
C ARG A 59 -15.11 -0.38 26.68
N VAL A 60 -14.29 -1.36 26.30
CA VAL A 60 -13.86 -1.56 24.90
C VAL A 60 -15.02 -2.08 24.05
N LEU A 61 -15.77 -3.06 24.57
CA LEU A 61 -16.92 -3.66 23.88
C LEU A 61 -18.17 -2.77 23.88
N ARG A 62 -18.24 -1.72 24.72
CA ARG A 62 -19.39 -0.82 24.80
C ARG A 62 -19.83 -0.29 23.43
N ARG A 63 -18.88 -0.08 22.52
CA ARG A 63 -19.17 0.36 21.15
C ARG A 63 -19.78 -0.74 20.30
N GLN A 64 -19.26 -1.97 20.37
CA GLN A 64 -19.87 -3.12 19.69
C GLN A 64 -21.29 -3.38 20.21
N LEU A 65 -21.50 -3.25 21.53
CA LEU A 65 -22.83 -3.35 22.13
C LEU A 65 -23.76 -2.22 21.66
N ALA A 66 -23.26 -1.00 21.48
CA ALA A 66 -24.05 0.11 20.94
C ALA A 66 -24.52 -0.16 19.50
N PHE A 67 -23.70 -0.81 18.68
CA PHE A 67 -24.10 -1.28 17.35
C PHE A 67 -25.21 -2.31 17.41
N GLU A 68 -25.07 -3.31 18.28
CA GLU A 68 -26.08 -4.34 18.45
C GLU A 68 -27.41 -3.75 18.94
N VAL A 69 -27.36 -2.86 19.94
CA VAL A 69 -28.54 -2.14 20.47
C VAL A 69 -29.22 -1.31 19.38
N TYR A 70 -28.45 -0.57 18.57
CA TYR A 70 -29.00 0.20 17.46
C TYR A 70 -29.74 -0.71 16.47
N TYR A 71 -29.07 -1.77 16.00
CA TYR A 71 -29.63 -2.65 14.99
C TYR A 71 -30.74 -3.57 15.51
N ARG A 72 -30.89 -3.75 16.83
CA ARG A 72 -32.06 -4.45 17.42
C ARG A 72 -33.35 -3.68 17.15
N THR A 73 -33.28 -2.34 17.18
CA THR A 73 -34.45 -1.48 16.92
C THR A 73 -34.64 -1.15 15.44
N ARG A 74 -33.57 -1.25 14.64
CA ARG A 74 -33.56 -0.90 13.22
C ARG A 74 -32.82 -1.98 12.45
N PRO A 75 -33.50 -2.86 11.71
CA PRO A 75 -32.80 -3.93 11.00
C PRO A 75 -31.79 -3.35 10.01
N PRO A 76 -30.61 -3.97 9.84
CA PRO A 76 -29.61 -3.49 8.91
C PRO A 76 -30.17 -3.49 7.48
N LYS A 77 -29.83 -2.45 6.72
CA LYS A 77 -30.14 -2.34 5.28
C LYS A 77 -29.48 -3.46 4.47
N PRO A 78 -29.89 -3.68 3.20
CA PRO A 78 -29.28 -4.70 2.35
C PRO A 78 -27.77 -4.53 2.25
N PHE A 79 -27.01 -5.63 2.26
CA PHE A 79 -25.54 -5.62 2.27
C PHE A 79 -24.87 -4.64 1.29
N LEU A 80 -25.38 -4.54 0.05
CA LEU A 80 -24.84 -3.62 -0.97
C LEU A 80 -24.88 -2.15 -0.55
N TYR A 81 -25.85 -1.76 0.27
CA TYR A 81 -25.92 -0.40 0.83
C TYR A 81 -24.64 -0.07 1.61
N TYR A 82 -24.09 -1.04 2.34
CA TYR A 82 -22.88 -0.84 3.13
C TYR A 82 -21.60 -0.90 2.29
N VAL A 83 -21.60 -1.69 1.20
CA VAL A 83 -20.45 -1.77 0.28
C VAL A 83 -20.26 -0.43 -0.42
N PHE A 84 -21.35 0.17 -0.88
CA PHE A 84 -21.32 1.48 -1.53
C PHE A 84 -21.48 2.64 -0.55
N TYR A 85 -21.43 2.37 0.76
CA TYR A 85 -21.61 3.39 1.79
C TYR A 85 -20.72 4.60 1.49
N PRO A 86 -19.38 4.51 1.36
CA PRO A 86 -18.56 5.71 1.16
C PRO A 86 -19.00 6.64 0.00
N LEU A 87 -19.58 6.09 -1.07
CA LEU A 87 -20.10 6.86 -2.21
C LEU A 87 -21.41 7.60 -1.90
N LEU A 88 -22.16 7.12 -0.90
CA LEU A 88 -23.39 7.72 -0.38
C LEU A 88 -23.12 8.86 0.62
N PHE A 89 -21.89 9.35 0.75
CA PHE A 89 -21.56 10.45 1.65
C PHE A 89 -22.50 11.67 1.51
N PRO A 90 -22.82 12.17 0.30
CA PRO A 90 -23.76 13.29 0.16
C PRO A 90 -25.16 12.97 0.71
N TYR A 91 -25.61 11.73 0.56
CA TYR A 91 -26.91 11.28 1.06
C TYR A 91 -26.99 11.30 2.60
N TRP A 92 -25.90 11.00 3.31
CA TRP A 92 -25.88 11.05 4.78
C TRP A 92 -25.90 12.46 5.35
N LEU A 93 -25.37 13.42 4.58
CA LEU A 93 -25.46 14.82 4.95
C LEU A 93 -26.91 15.30 4.95
N VAL A 94 -27.77 14.73 4.09
CA VAL A 94 -29.18 15.12 3.99
C VAL A 94 -30.07 14.30 4.92
N VAL A 95 -29.89 12.98 4.99
CA VAL A 95 -30.80 12.08 5.71
C VAL A 95 -30.36 11.88 7.17
N PRO A 96 -31.15 12.34 8.17
CA PRO A 96 -30.78 12.28 9.58
C PRO A 96 -30.53 10.86 10.10
N GLU A 97 -31.25 9.87 9.55
CA GLU A 97 -31.10 8.46 9.94
C GLU A 97 -29.76 7.89 9.52
N ALA A 98 -29.36 8.13 8.28
CA ALA A 98 -28.07 7.70 7.76
C ALA A 98 -26.92 8.45 8.46
N ARG A 99 -27.14 9.72 8.83
CA ARG A 99 -26.22 10.47 9.68
C ARG A 99 -26.03 9.81 11.04
N ARG A 100 -27.11 9.45 11.74
CA ARG A 100 -27.01 8.78 13.06
C ARG A 100 -26.27 7.45 12.96
N GLU A 101 -26.50 6.70 11.89
CA GLU A 101 -25.77 5.46 11.61
C GLU A 101 -24.27 5.73 11.41
N ALA A 102 -23.90 6.73 10.59
CA ALA A 102 -22.50 7.14 10.42
C ALA A 102 -21.85 7.56 11.75
N TRP A 103 -22.60 8.21 12.64
CA TRP A 103 -22.11 8.63 13.96
C TRP A 103 -21.80 7.45 14.89
N LEU A 104 -22.43 6.29 14.72
CA LEU A 104 -22.03 5.07 15.46
C LEU A 104 -20.60 4.66 15.10
N PHE A 105 -20.19 4.88 13.85
CA PHE A 105 -18.85 4.58 13.37
C PHE A 105 -17.81 5.65 13.71
N LYS A 106 -18.22 6.83 14.22
CA LYS A 106 -17.29 7.91 14.61
C LYS A 106 -16.18 7.44 15.54
N GLY A 107 -16.49 6.47 16.39
CA GLY A 107 -15.51 5.91 17.31
C GLY A 107 -14.34 5.23 16.60
N TYR A 108 -14.62 4.47 15.54
CA TYR A 108 -13.59 3.81 14.74
C TYR A 108 -12.84 4.84 13.89
N THR A 109 -13.55 5.80 13.28
CA THR A 109 -12.90 6.82 12.46
C THR A 109 -11.96 7.72 13.26
N ILE A 110 -12.28 8.08 14.52
CA ILE A 110 -11.36 8.84 15.38
C ILE A 110 -10.09 8.04 15.67
N VAL A 111 -10.22 6.77 16.05
CA VAL A 111 -9.04 5.95 16.37
C VAL A 111 -8.17 5.76 15.13
N THR A 112 -8.78 5.46 13.98
CA THR A 112 -8.09 5.43 12.68
C THR A 112 -7.39 6.75 12.40
N PHE A 113 -8.08 7.87 12.55
CA PHE A 113 -7.52 9.19 12.29
C PHE A 113 -6.32 9.50 13.19
N VAL A 114 -6.39 9.18 14.49
CA VAL A 114 -5.27 9.36 15.42
C VAL A 114 -4.07 8.51 15.01
N ILE A 115 -4.31 7.23 14.67
CA ILE A 115 -3.23 6.34 14.20
C ILE A 115 -2.59 6.91 12.94
N VAL A 116 -3.39 7.29 11.93
CA VAL A 116 -2.89 7.83 10.67
C VAL A 116 -2.18 9.18 10.86
N ALA A 117 -2.65 10.04 11.75
CA ALA A 117 -2.01 11.31 12.07
C ALA A 117 -0.64 11.11 12.75
N VAL A 118 -0.55 10.19 13.71
CA VAL A 118 0.71 9.87 14.41
C VAL A 118 1.70 9.22 13.45
N THR A 119 1.28 8.20 12.69
CA THR A 119 2.16 7.53 11.72
C THR A 119 2.57 8.46 10.59
N GLY A 120 1.65 9.30 10.10
CA GLY A 120 1.94 10.35 9.12
C GLY A 120 2.96 11.36 9.64
N SER A 121 2.82 11.81 10.89
CA SER A 121 3.77 12.71 11.53
C SER A 121 5.16 12.08 11.63
N ILE A 122 5.26 10.84 12.15
CA ILE A 122 6.52 10.10 12.23
C ILE A 122 7.14 10.01 10.83
N ARG A 123 6.34 9.66 9.82
CA ARG A 123 6.78 9.52 8.44
C ARG A 123 7.28 10.82 7.83
N TYR A 124 6.67 11.95 8.16
CA TYR A 124 7.18 13.25 7.73
C TYR A 124 8.62 13.47 8.22
N PHE A 125 8.86 13.21 9.50
CA PHE A 125 10.18 13.41 10.10
C PHE A 125 11.22 12.38 9.64
N THR A 126 10.83 11.12 9.45
CA THR A 126 11.78 10.04 9.10
C THR A 126 12.03 9.94 7.59
N VAL A 127 11.03 10.24 6.77
CA VAL A 127 11.09 9.99 5.33
C VAL A 127 11.25 11.28 4.52
N TYR A 128 10.46 12.31 4.81
CA TYR A 128 10.44 13.53 3.99
C TYR A 128 11.58 14.49 4.32
N LEU A 129 11.82 14.78 5.61
CA LEU A 129 12.93 15.65 6.01
C LEU A 129 14.30 14.98 5.76
N PRO A 130 15.38 15.77 5.58
CA PRO A 130 15.39 17.22 5.39
C PRO A 130 15.14 17.69 3.94
N GLU A 131 15.26 16.83 2.94
CA GLU A 131 15.27 17.26 1.53
C GLU A 131 13.89 17.63 0.96
N LEU A 132 12.79 17.07 1.49
CA LEU A 132 11.44 17.34 1.01
C LEU A 132 10.70 18.27 1.99
N GLY A 133 10.10 19.32 1.44
CA GLY A 133 9.31 20.29 2.22
C GLY A 133 7.97 19.73 2.73
N LEU A 134 7.29 20.50 3.57
CA LEU A 134 5.98 20.14 4.13
C LEU A 134 4.86 20.05 3.07
N LYS A 135 4.89 20.92 2.05
CA LYS A 135 3.87 20.97 1.00
C LYS A 135 3.67 19.64 0.25
N PRO A 136 4.71 19.02 -0.35
CA PRO A 136 4.53 17.74 -1.03
C PRO A 136 4.05 16.65 -0.08
N PHE A 137 4.53 16.64 1.17
CA PHE A 137 4.02 15.73 2.19
C PHE A 137 2.52 15.90 2.42
N LEU A 138 2.04 17.13 2.67
CA LEU A 138 0.63 17.37 2.96
C LEU A 138 -0.29 17.00 1.80
N VAL A 139 0.15 17.20 0.55
CA VAL A 139 -0.62 16.79 -0.64
C VAL A 139 -0.73 15.28 -0.72
N THR A 140 0.39 14.55 -0.67
CA THR A 140 0.39 13.08 -0.76
C THR A 140 -0.31 12.46 0.46
N PHE A 141 -0.07 12.98 1.66
CA PHE A 141 -0.73 12.56 2.89
C PHE A 141 -2.24 12.82 2.84
N GLY A 142 -2.68 13.98 2.34
CA GLY A 142 -4.09 14.31 2.21
C GLY A 142 -4.82 13.38 1.24
N ILE A 143 -4.23 13.10 0.07
CA ILE A 143 -4.79 12.14 -0.89
C ILE A 143 -4.84 10.74 -0.27
N GLY A 144 -3.73 10.30 0.35
CA GLY A 144 -3.65 9.01 1.01
C GLY A 144 -4.70 8.85 2.11
N LEU A 145 -4.87 9.88 2.96
CA LEU A 145 -5.86 9.92 4.03
C LEU A 145 -7.29 9.77 3.50
N VAL A 146 -7.64 10.43 2.39
CA VAL A 146 -8.97 10.30 1.78
C VAL A 146 -9.19 8.88 1.26
N ILE A 147 -8.23 8.34 0.48
CA ILE A 147 -8.33 6.98 -0.07
C ILE A 147 -8.41 5.95 1.04
N GLU A 148 -7.55 6.06 2.05
CA GLU A 148 -7.50 5.17 3.21
C GLU A 148 -8.80 5.24 4.02
N SER A 149 -9.36 6.45 4.23
CA SER A 149 -10.64 6.62 4.93
C SER A 149 -11.80 5.99 4.16
N LEU A 150 -11.85 6.18 2.83
CA LEU A 150 -12.87 5.57 1.98
C LEU A 150 -12.76 4.05 2.01
N ALA A 151 -11.55 3.50 1.90
CA ALA A 151 -11.31 2.08 1.98
C ALA A 151 -11.70 1.51 3.36
N VAL A 152 -11.29 2.14 4.47
CA VAL A 152 -11.70 1.69 5.81
C VAL A 152 -13.21 1.69 5.95
N LEU A 153 -13.92 2.71 5.48
CA LEU A 153 -15.38 2.73 5.52
C LEU A 153 -16.01 1.65 4.63
N MET A 154 -15.49 1.48 3.41
CA MET A 154 -15.95 0.47 2.44
C MET A 154 -15.79 -0.94 2.98
N LEU A 155 -14.79 -1.17 3.84
CA LEU A 155 -14.47 -2.48 4.37
C LEU A 155 -15.13 -2.72 5.73
N LEU A 156 -14.97 -1.78 6.66
CA LEU A 156 -15.43 -1.91 8.03
C LEU A 156 -16.97 -2.01 8.10
N MET A 157 -17.69 -1.20 7.35
CA MET A 157 -19.16 -1.18 7.46
C MET A 157 -19.82 -2.49 6.99
N PRO A 158 -19.49 -3.04 5.80
CA PRO A 158 -20.04 -4.34 5.40
C PRO A 158 -19.65 -5.48 6.35
N MET A 159 -18.43 -5.42 6.91
CA MET A 159 -17.98 -6.41 7.88
C MET A 159 -18.82 -6.34 9.17
N THR A 160 -18.87 -5.18 9.82
CA THR A 160 -19.62 -4.98 11.08
C THR A 160 -21.09 -5.36 10.93
N THR A 161 -21.74 -4.93 9.85
CA THR A 161 -23.17 -5.18 9.62
C THR A 161 -23.45 -6.63 9.26
N SER A 162 -22.52 -7.33 8.59
CA SER A 162 -22.63 -8.77 8.36
C SER A 162 -22.54 -9.56 9.66
N VAL A 163 -21.63 -9.18 10.56
CA VAL A 163 -21.52 -9.79 11.90
C VAL A 163 -22.83 -9.60 12.66
N VAL A 164 -23.31 -8.36 12.78
CA VAL A 164 -24.54 -8.06 13.52
C VAL A 164 -25.76 -8.76 12.90
N ALA A 165 -25.92 -8.72 11.57
CA ALA A 165 -27.05 -9.35 10.89
C ALA A 165 -27.08 -10.87 11.07
N LEU A 166 -25.92 -11.54 11.06
CA LEU A 166 -25.84 -12.99 11.27
C LEU A 166 -26.01 -13.37 12.75
N HIS A 167 -25.49 -12.55 13.66
CA HIS A 167 -25.65 -12.74 15.10
C HIS A 167 -27.12 -12.58 15.52
N GLN A 168 -27.83 -11.55 15.03
CA GLN A 168 -29.27 -11.36 15.28
C GLN A 168 -30.12 -12.54 14.79
N LYS A 169 -29.72 -13.17 13.69
CA LYS A 169 -30.40 -14.36 13.13
C LYS A 169 -29.95 -15.67 13.78
N LYS A 170 -29.08 -15.63 14.79
CA LYS A 170 -28.47 -16.79 15.46
C LYS A 170 -27.77 -17.76 14.49
N GLN A 171 -27.20 -17.22 13.40
CA GLN A 171 -26.56 -18.01 12.34
C GLN A 171 -25.04 -18.14 12.58
N HIS A 172 -24.64 -18.60 13.77
CA HIS A 172 -23.22 -18.65 14.17
C HIS A 172 -22.34 -19.46 13.20
N LYS A 173 -22.83 -20.60 12.69
CA LYS A 173 -22.08 -21.41 11.70
C LYS A 173 -21.71 -20.62 10.44
N ARG A 174 -22.63 -19.77 9.96
CA ARG A 174 -22.41 -18.92 8.79
C ARG A 174 -21.47 -17.76 9.08
N LEU A 175 -21.57 -17.20 10.28
CA LEU A 175 -20.65 -16.17 10.75
C LEU A 175 -19.21 -16.70 10.82
N VAL A 176 -19.01 -17.85 11.45
CA VAL A 176 -17.70 -18.52 11.53
C VAL A 176 -17.14 -18.83 10.15
N ALA A 177 -17.95 -19.37 9.24
CA ALA A 177 -17.52 -19.65 7.87
C ALA A 177 -17.09 -18.36 7.13
N LEU A 178 -17.84 -17.27 7.28
CA LEU A 178 -17.53 -15.98 6.67
C LEU A 178 -16.23 -15.36 7.24
N LEU A 179 -16.02 -15.43 8.55
CA LEU A 179 -14.78 -14.99 9.19
C LEU A 179 -13.59 -15.85 8.76
N ALA A 180 -13.75 -17.17 8.66
CA ALA A 180 -12.72 -18.09 8.19
C ALA A 180 -12.33 -17.79 6.73
N VAL A 181 -13.30 -17.55 5.85
CA VAL A 181 -13.05 -17.14 4.46
C VAL A 181 -12.26 -15.83 4.40
N GLY A 182 -12.66 -14.82 5.18
CA GLY A 182 -11.93 -13.55 5.25
C GLY A 182 -10.48 -13.72 5.75
N LEU A 183 -10.28 -14.56 6.77
CA LEU A 183 -8.95 -14.83 7.33
C LEU A 183 -8.06 -15.60 6.35
N VAL A 184 -8.59 -16.64 5.69
CA VAL A 184 -7.86 -17.41 4.67
C VAL A 184 -7.52 -16.52 3.47
N SER A 185 -8.47 -15.76 2.93
CA SER A 185 -8.19 -14.82 1.85
C SER A 185 -7.18 -13.76 2.26
N GLY A 186 -7.25 -13.25 3.49
CA GLY A 186 -6.26 -12.34 4.05
C GLY A 186 -4.85 -12.93 4.12
N ALA A 187 -4.73 -14.16 4.65
CA ALA A 187 -3.46 -14.86 4.71
C ALA A 187 -2.87 -15.15 3.33
N VAL A 188 -3.70 -15.56 2.36
CA VAL A 188 -3.28 -15.78 0.97
C VAL A 188 -2.81 -14.48 0.33
N ALA A 189 -3.57 -13.39 0.46
CA ALA A 189 -3.21 -12.10 -0.09
C ALA A 189 -1.89 -11.55 0.49
N LEU A 190 -1.70 -11.67 1.82
CA LEU A 190 -0.44 -11.33 2.48
C LEU A 190 0.71 -12.25 2.07
N GLY A 191 0.45 -13.55 1.91
CA GLY A 191 1.44 -14.52 1.45
C GLY A 191 1.94 -14.19 0.04
N ILE A 192 1.03 -13.87 -0.89
CA ILE A 192 1.37 -13.41 -2.24
C ILE A 192 2.20 -12.13 -2.19
N LEU A 193 1.83 -11.18 -1.32
CA LEU A 193 2.58 -9.93 -1.16
C LEU A 193 3.99 -10.19 -0.62
N ALA A 194 4.14 -11.08 0.37
CA ALA A 194 5.42 -11.42 0.98
C ALA A 194 6.37 -12.16 0.03
N HIS A 195 5.85 -12.95 -0.92
CA HIS A 195 6.66 -13.72 -1.88
C HIS A 195 6.93 -12.98 -3.20
N ARG A 196 6.47 -11.73 -3.38
CA ARG A 196 6.78 -10.97 -4.59
C ARG A 196 8.27 -10.60 -4.63
N HIS A 197 9.00 -11.22 -5.56
CA HIS A 197 10.43 -10.93 -5.82
C HIS A 197 10.71 -9.50 -6.31
N ARG A 198 9.69 -8.79 -6.82
CA ARG A 198 9.77 -7.38 -7.20
C ARG A 198 8.85 -6.58 -6.29
N THR A 199 9.42 -5.88 -5.33
CA THR A 199 8.72 -4.79 -4.64
C THR A 199 8.53 -3.67 -5.64
N PHE A 200 7.36 -3.64 -6.27
CA PHE A 200 6.95 -2.45 -7.02
C PHE A 200 6.92 -1.29 -6.04
N PRO A 201 7.75 -0.27 -6.24
CA PRO A 201 7.71 0.90 -5.37
C PRO A 201 6.31 1.50 -5.47
N SER A 202 5.75 1.85 -4.32
CA SER A 202 4.45 2.53 -4.28
C SER A 202 4.49 3.81 -5.12
N LEU A 203 3.34 4.27 -5.63
CA LEU A 203 3.28 5.53 -6.38
C LEU A 203 3.88 6.70 -5.59
N GLU A 204 3.66 6.73 -4.27
CA GLU A 204 4.30 7.70 -3.41
C GLU A 204 5.83 7.58 -3.43
N THR A 205 6.38 6.37 -3.28
CA THR A 205 7.84 6.17 -3.31
C THR A 205 8.43 6.68 -4.62
N ARG A 206 7.77 6.42 -5.76
CA ARG A 206 8.19 6.94 -7.09
C ARG A 206 8.17 8.46 -7.13
N GLU A 207 7.11 9.06 -6.60
CA GLU A 207 6.98 10.51 -6.53
C GLU A 207 8.07 11.13 -5.67
N ARG A 208 8.37 10.55 -4.49
CA ARG A 208 9.43 11.04 -3.60
C ARG A 208 10.81 10.90 -4.21
N VAL A 209 11.11 9.81 -4.91
CA VAL A 209 12.39 9.66 -5.64
C VAL A 209 12.58 10.82 -6.61
N ALA A 210 11.56 11.15 -7.40
CA ALA A 210 11.64 12.27 -8.33
C ALA A 210 11.73 13.62 -7.62
N GLN A 211 10.89 13.88 -6.61
CA GLN A 211 10.92 15.12 -5.85
C GLN A 211 12.27 15.33 -5.16
N ARG A 212 12.87 14.29 -4.56
CA ARG A 212 14.17 14.36 -3.88
C ARG A 212 15.31 14.60 -4.88
N THR A 213 15.25 13.93 -6.03
CA THR A 213 16.20 14.14 -7.13
C THR A 213 16.15 15.58 -7.64
N LEU A 214 14.95 16.16 -7.76
CA LEU A 214 14.77 17.55 -8.19
C LEU A 214 15.15 18.57 -7.11
N ALA A 215 14.95 18.24 -5.83
CA ALA A 215 15.28 19.12 -4.72
C ALA A 215 16.79 19.34 -4.57
N VAL A 216 17.61 18.29 -4.74
CA VAL A 216 19.07 18.40 -4.66
C VAL A 216 19.78 17.61 -5.78
N PRO A 217 19.77 18.12 -7.03
CA PRO A 217 20.23 17.38 -8.20
C PRO A 217 21.70 16.96 -8.14
N SER A 218 22.56 17.77 -7.52
CA SER A 218 23.99 17.50 -7.40
C SER A 218 24.29 16.30 -6.48
N ARG A 219 23.64 16.24 -5.30
CA ARG A 219 23.76 15.12 -4.36
C ARG A 219 23.14 13.85 -4.94
N ALA A 220 21.98 13.97 -5.59
CA ALA A 220 21.32 12.87 -6.27
C ALA A 220 22.22 12.25 -7.36
N LYS A 221 22.78 13.10 -8.24
CA LYS A 221 23.70 12.66 -9.29
C LYS A 221 24.94 11.97 -8.70
N LYS A 222 25.53 12.53 -7.64
CA LYS A 222 26.68 11.91 -6.97
C LYS A 222 26.34 10.50 -6.46
N ALA A 223 25.20 10.33 -5.79
CA ALA A 223 24.75 9.03 -5.30
C ALA A 223 24.50 8.03 -6.44
N GLN A 224 23.87 8.47 -7.54
CA GLN A 224 23.64 7.64 -8.73
C GLN A 224 24.95 7.21 -9.42
N VAL A 225 25.94 8.10 -9.50
CA VAL A 225 27.28 7.77 -10.03
C VAL A 225 27.98 6.74 -9.14
N GLU A 226 27.92 6.90 -7.82
CA GLU A 226 28.49 5.93 -6.88
C GLU A 226 27.81 4.56 -7.00
N ALA A 227 26.48 4.54 -7.16
CA ALA A 227 25.71 3.32 -7.37
C ALA A 227 26.09 2.61 -8.67
N LEU A 228 26.23 3.33 -9.79
CA LEU A 228 26.69 2.77 -11.06
C LEU A 228 28.11 2.21 -10.94
N ARG A 229 29.02 2.90 -10.23
CA ARG A 229 30.38 2.39 -9.98
C ARG A 229 30.38 1.11 -9.15
N ALA A 230 29.52 1.02 -8.13
CA ALA A 230 29.36 -0.18 -7.32
C ALA A 230 28.86 -1.37 -8.18
N ALA A 231 27.84 -1.14 -9.01
CA ALA A 231 27.34 -2.14 -9.96
C ALA A 231 28.40 -2.61 -10.96
N TRP A 232 29.19 -1.68 -11.51
CA TRP A 232 30.30 -2.03 -12.42
C TRP A 232 31.38 -2.86 -11.73
N LYS A 233 31.69 -2.56 -10.47
CA LYS A 233 32.62 -3.37 -9.67
C LYS A 233 32.11 -4.80 -9.50
N ALA A 234 30.84 -4.98 -9.10
CA ALA A 234 30.22 -6.30 -8.99
C ALA A 234 30.20 -7.06 -10.32
N ARG A 235 29.97 -6.36 -11.44
CA ARG A 235 30.05 -6.96 -12.79
C ARG A 235 31.46 -7.46 -13.12
N LYS A 236 32.50 -6.70 -12.80
CA LYS A 236 33.91 -7.12 -13.00
C LYS A 236 34.24 -8.37 -12.19
N GLU A 237 33.67 -8.47 -11.00
CA GLU A 237 33.78 -9.63 -10.10
C GLU A 237 32.87 -10.81 -10.50
N LYS A 238 32.11 -10.70 -11.61
CA LYS A 238 31.13 -11.69 -12.08
C LYS A 238 30.02 -12.00 -11.07
N ARG A 239 29.73 -11.09 -10.13
CA ARG A 239 28.65 -11.19 -9.13
C ARG A 239 27.35 -10.52 -9.63
N TRP A 240 26.80 -11.00 -10.75
CA TRP A 240 25.59 -10.42 -11.33
C TRP A 240 24.73 -11.45 -12.06
N GLY A 241 23.41 -11.32 -11.92
CA GLY A 241 22.41 -12.00 -12.76
C GLY A 241 21.90 -11.03 -13.83
N ARG A 242 21.62 -11.55 -15.02
CA ARG A 242 20.99 -10.79 -16.11
C ARG A 242 19.76 -11.54 -16.58
N GLU A 243 18.64 -10.84 -16.63
CA GLU A 243 17.42 -11.35 -17.23
C GLU A 243 17.42 -11.16 -18.76
N ASP A 244 16.45 -11.79 -19.45
CA ASP A 244 16.34 -11.77 -20.91
C ASP A 244 16.14 -10.37 -21.48
N ASP A 245 15.47 -9.48 -20.74
CA ASP A 245 15.22 -8.08 -21.11
C ASP A 245 16.44 -7.16 -20.88
N GLY A 246 17.50 -7.69 -20.25
CA GLY A 246 18.73 -6.97 -19.91
C GLY A 246 18.74 -6.32 -18.53
N THR A 247 17.67 -6.47 -17.75
CA THR A 247 17.60 -6.06 -16.35
C THR A 247 18.56 -6.90 -15.50
N LEU A 248 19.15 -6.27 -14.51
CA LEU A 248 20.14 -6.87 -13.61
C LEU A 248 19.50 -7.26 -12.28
N SER A 249 19.84 -8.45 -11.80
CA SER A 249 19.39 -8.97 -10.52
C SER A 249 20.58 -9.45 -9.67
N GLY A 250 20.34 -9.62 -8.37
CA GLY A 250 21.33 -10.11 -7.41
C GLY A 250 22.33 -9.03 -6.94
N PRO A 251 23.58 -9.41 -6.60
CA PRO A 251 24.47 -8.56 -5.82
C PRO A 251 24.83 -7.22 -6.47
N ALA A 252 24.90 -7.14 -7.79
CA ALA A 252 25.19 -5.88 -8.48
C ALA A 252 24.09 -4.82 -8.29
N LEU A 253 22.81 -5.24 -8.26
CA LEU A 253 21.68 -4.36 -7.99
C LEU A 253 21.64 -3.98 -6.50
N GLU A 254 21.87 -4.95 -5.61
CA GLU A 254 21.92 -4.71 -4.16
C GLU A 254 23.05 -3.74 -3.77
N ASP A 255 24.26 -3.92 -4.32
CA ASP A 255 25.41 -3.03 -4.11
C ASP A 255 25.11 -1.60 -4.61
N ALA A 256 24.40 -1.47 -5.73
CA ALA A 256 23.95 -0.18 -6.25
C ALA A 256 22.91 0.48 -5.34
N ARG A 257 21.91 -0.27 -4.88
CA ARG A 257 20.87 0.20 -3.95
C ARG A 257 21.49 0.63 -2.62
N ALA A 258 22.45 -0.15 -2.09
CA ALA A 258 23.20 0.20 -0.89
C ALA A 258 24.01 1.51 -1.05
N ALA A 259 24.55 1.78 -2.24
CA ALA A 259 25.21 3.06 -2.49
C ALA A 259 24.23 4.24 -2.57
N LEU A 260 23.00 4.00 -3.07
CA LEU A 260 21.95 5.02 -3.15
C LEU A 260 21.43 5.46 -1.78
N THR A 261 21.50 4.60 -0.74
CA THR A 261 21.00 4.94 0.61
C THR A 261 21.76 6.09 1.29
N LYS A 262 22.92 6.49 0.74
CA LYS A 262 23.64 7.71 1.16
C LYS A 262 22.86 8.99 0.91
N PHE A 263 21.86 8.95 0.02
CA PHE A 263 21.04 10.10 -0.34
C PHE A 263 19.54 9.78 -0.36
N TYR A 264 19.15 8.65 -0.95
CA TYR A 264 17.76 8.18 -0.96
C TYR A 264 17.44 7.39 0.31
N ARG A 265 16.17 7.33 0.70
CA ARG A 265 15.72 6.42 1.77
C ARG A 265 15.80 4.97 1.31
N GLU A 266 15.75 4.01 2.23
CA GLU A 266 15.88 2.57 1.89
C GLU A 266 14.80 2.12 0.90
N ASP A 267 13.54 2.52 1.12
CA ASP A 267 12.43 2.21 0.23
C ASP A 267 12.55 2.93 -1.13
N GLU A 268 13.06 4.17 -1.14
CA GLU A 268 13.37 4.92 -2.36
C GLU A 268 14.54 4.31 -3.15
N ALA A 269 15.60 3.86 -2.49
CA ALA A 269 16.72 3.18 -3.11
C ALA A 269 16.28 1.84 -3.71
N SER A 270 15.40 1.11 -3.02
CA SER A 270 14.80 -0.13 -3.51
C SER A 270 13.96 0.05 -4.79
N ALA A 271 13.49 1.27 -5.06
CA ALA A 271 12.74 1.61 -6.27
C ALA A 271 13.61 1.70 -7.53
N PHE A 272 14.93 1.77 -7.39
CA PHE A 272 15.84 1.81 -8.51
C PHE A 272 16.09 0.41 -9.05
N GLU A 273 16.04 0.29 -10.36
CA GLU A 273 16.39 -0.87 -11.15
C GLU A 273 17.65 -0.57 -11.96
N LEU A 274 18.31 -1.64 -12.41
CA LEU A 274 19.55 -1.56 -13.16
C LEU A 274 19.42 -2.38 -14.44
N TRP A 275 19.83 -1.80 -15.56
CA TRP A 275 19.80 -2.44 -16.87
C TRP A 275 21.18 -2.41 -17.50
N THR A 276 21.55 -3.43 -18.28
CA THR A 276 22.81 -3.44 -19.05
C THR A 276 22.63 -3.92 -20.49
N THR A 277 23.46 -3.38 -21.39
CA THR A 277 23.67 -3.93 -22.74
C THR A 277 24.25 -5.35 -22.67
N ALA A 278 24.07 -6.10 -23.76
CA ALA A 278 24.54 -7.48 -23.84
C ALA A 278 26.07 -7.54 -23.82
N ARG A 279 26.61 -8.67 -23.35
CA ARG A 279 28.06 -8.87 -23.27
C ARG A 279 28.76 -8.79 -24.63
N LYS A 280 28.02 -9.04 -25.72
CA LYS A 280 28.51 -9.00 -27.11
C LYS A 280 28.43 -7.60 -27.73
N ASP A 281 27.79 -6.63 -27.08
CA ASP A 281 27.64 -5.29 -27.62
C ASP A 281 28.97 -4.52 -27.51
N LYS A 282 29.34 -3.82 -28.59
CA LYS A 282 30.63 -3.10 -28.70
C LYS A 282 30.82 -2.00 -27.65
N ALA A 283 29.73 -1.46 -27.11
CA ALA A 283 29.73 -0.41 -26.09
C ALA A 283 28.95 -0.89 -24.85
N PRO A 284 29.62 -1.55 -23.89
CA PRO A 284 28.98 -1.98 -22.65
C PRO A 284 28.53 -0.76 -21.84
N MET A 285 27.23 -0.71 -21.52
CA MET A 285 26.58 0.40 -20.82
C MET A 285 25.68 -0.18 -19.72
N MET A 286 25.69 0.48 -18.56
CA MET A 286 24.70 0.29 -17.50
C MET A 286 23.81 1.51 -17.40
N VAL A 287 22.53 1.27 -17.12
CA VAL A 287 21.54 2.32 -16.88
C VAL A 287 20.91 2.04 -15.53
N LEU A 288 21.07 2.97 -14.60
CA LEU A 288 20.35 2.99 -13.34
C LEU A 288 19.10 3.84 -13.55
N PHE A 289 17.93 3.33 -13.21
CA PHE A 289 16.70 4.07 -13.39
C PHE A 289 15.69 3.76 -12.28
N ALA A 290 14.87 4.74 -11.95
CA ALA A 290 13.67 4.60 -11.15
C ALA A 290 12.50 5.23 -11.93
N GLU A 291 11.31 4.70 -11.72
CA GLU A 291 10.13 5.26 -12.33
C GLU A 291 9.83 6.65 -11.77
N GLY A 292 9.45 7.58 -12.66
CA GLY A 292 9.06 8.94 -12.26
C GLY A 292 7.55 9.07 -12.06
N PRO A 293 7.09 10.20 -11.49
CA PRO A 293 5.67 10.44 -11.17
C PRO A 293 4.78 10.57 -12.41
N ARG A 294 5.37 10.78 -13.59
CA ARG A 294 4.65 10.85 -14.86
C ARG A 294 5.17 9.75 -15.78
N ARG A 295 4.23 9.04 -16.40
CA ARG A 295 4.50 8.01 -17.41
C ARG A 295 5.52 8.54 -18.43
N GLY A 296 6.61 7.80 -18.63
CA GLY A 296 7.66 8.13 -19.59
C GLY A 296 8.68 9.19 -19.16
N ARG A 297 8.70 9.63 -17.89
CA ARG A 297 9.75 10.51 -17.34
C ARG A 297 10.49 9.86 -16.16
N PRO A 298 11.21 8.75 -16.37
CA PRO A 298 11.97 8.09 -15.32
C PRO A 298 13.12 8.99 -14.83
N VAL A 299 13.49 8.83 -13.56
CA VAL A 299 14.77 9.31 -13.04
C VAL A 299 15.82 8.29 -13.47
N PHE A 300 16.81 8.69 -14.27
CA PHE A 300 17.82 7.74 -14.73
C PHE A 300 19.19 8.39 -14.87
N LEU A 301 20.21 7.52 -14.86
CA LEU A 301 21.57 7.86 -15.23
C LEU A 301 22.23 6.65 -15.91
N GLY A 302 22.79 6.86 -17.09
CA GLY A 302 23.62 5.87 -17.78
C GLY A 302 25.10 6.06 -17.49
N MET A 303 25.86 4.97 -17.52
CA MET A 303 27.31 4.99 -17.46
C MET A 303 27.89 3.93 -18.42
N GLN A 304 28.77 4.37 -19.29
CA GLN A 304 29.57 3.49 -20.16
C GLN A 304 30.71 2.84 -19.36
N ALA A 305 31.33 1.78 -19.89
CA ALA A 305 32.38 1.05 -19.19
C ALA A 305 33.68 1.86 -18.94
N ASP A 306 33.90 2.94 -19.69
CA ASP A 306 34.99 3.91 -19.47
C ASP A 306 34.68 4.90 -18.33
N GLY A 307 33.45 4.87 -17.79
CA GLY A 307 32.97 5.79 -16.75
C GLY A 307 32.26 7.04 -17.30
N THR A 308 32.15 7.20 -18.62
CA THR A 308 31.44 8.32 -19.24
C THR A 308 29.96 8.26 -18.91
N LEU A 309 29.43 9.38 -18.41
CA LEU A 309 28.02 9.51 -18.01
C LEU A 309 27.12 9.81 -19.22
N VAL A 310 25.94 9.19 -19.23
CA VAL A 310 24.92 9.37 -20.27
C VAL A 310 23.62 9.84 -19.62
N GLU A 311 23.28 11.10 -19.85
CA GLU A 311 22.13 11.76 -19.21
C GLU A 311 20.94 11.95 -20.15
N LYS A 312 21.16 11.91 -21.46
CA LYS A 312 20.08 12.18 -22.43
C LYS A 312 19.40 10.87 -22.82
N PRO A 313 18.06 10.79 -22.80
CA PRO A 313 17.35 9.55 -23.14
C PRO A 313 17.65 9.04 -24.56
N ARG A 314 17.95 9.95 -25.49
CA ARG A 314 18.25 9.62 -26.89
C ARG A 314 19.55 8.83 -27.06
N ASP A 315 20.48 8.97 -26.11
CA ASP A 315 21.80 8.33 -26.12
C ASP A 315 21.75 6.94 -25.47
N ILE A 316 20.58 6.54 -24.93
CA ILE A 316 20.33 5.23 -24.33
C ILE A 316 19.78 4.25 -25.38
N PRO A 317 20.24 2.97 -25.37
CA PRO A 317 19.71 1.93 -26.24
C PRO A 317 18.18 1.83 -26.23
N LYS A 318 17.58 1.49 -27.38
CA LYS A 318 16.12 1.37 -27.50
C LYS A 318 15.53 0.34 -26.53
N ALA A 319 16.24 -0.78 -26.30
CA ALA A 319 15.83 -1.82 -25.36
C ALA A 319 15.72 -1.30 -23.92
N ALA A 320 16.74 -0.60 -23.43
CA ALA A 320 16.69 0.04 -22.11
C ALA A 320 15.54 1.04 -22.00
N ARG A 321 15.33 1.88 -23.02
CA ARG A 321 14.19 2.80 -23.05
C ARG A 321 12.83 2.08 -23.03
N ALA A 322 12.73 0.90 -23.64
CA ALA A 322 11.51 0.10 -23.59
C ALA A 322 11.27 -0.40 -22.16
N VAL A 323 12.29 -0.97 -21.51
CA VAL A 323 12.22 -1.42 -20.10
C VAL A 323 11.88 -0.27 -19.16
N MET A 324 12.51 0.89 -19.33
CA MET A 324 12.23 2.09 -18.52
C MET A 324 10.79 2.61 -18.70
N ARG A 325 10.15 2.35 -19.84
CA ARG A 325 8.74 2.70 -20.07
C ARG A 325 7.80 1.66 -19.47
N THR A 326 8.08 0.37 -19.68
CA THR A 326 7.25 -0.73 -19.18
C THR A 326 7.30 -0.86 -17.65
N ALA A 327 8.40 -0.42 -17.02
CA ALA A 327 8.51 -0.34 -15.58
C ALA A 327 7.33 0.42 -14.95
N GLY A 328 6.78 1.43 -15.64
CA GLY A 328 5.58 2.15 -15.20
C GLY A 328 4.23 1.60 -15.68
N ASP A 329 4.23 0.70 -16.67
CA ASP A 329 2.99 0.15 -17.23
C ASP A 329 2.49 -1.07 -16.46
N LEU A 330 3.41 -1.83 -15.83
CA LEU A 330 3.07 -3.04 -15.05
C LEU A 330 2.17 -2.78 -13.82
N ALA A 331 1.98 -1.51 -13.43
CA ALA A 331 1.05 -1.15 -12.37
C ALA A 331 -0.42 -1.00 -12.85
N GLY A 332 -0.66 -0.96 -14.17
CA GLY A 332 -1.99 -0.78 -14.75
C GLY A 332 -2.69 -2.06 -15.22
N ASP A 333 -1.96 -3.18 -15.32
CA ASP A 333 -2.48 -4.47 -15.78
C ASP A 333 -2.85 -5.44 -14.63
N LEU A 334 -2.81 -4.96 -13.38
CA LEU A 334 -3.35 -5.62 -12.18
C LEU A 334 -4.67 -4.96 -11.78
#